data_AF-A0A7S1PTK0-F1
#
_entry.id   AF-A0A7S1PTK0-F1
#
_cell.length_a   1.000
_cell.length_b   1.000
_cell.length_c   1.000
_cell.angle_alpha   90.00
_cell.angle_beta   90.00
_cell.angle_gamma   90.00
#
_symmetry.space_group_name_H-M   'P 1'
#
loop_
_entity.id
_entity.type
_entity.pdbx_description
1 polymer ?
#
loop_
_entity_poly.entity_id
_entity_poly.type
_entity_poly.pdbx_seq_one_letter_code
_entity_poly.pdbx_strand_id
1 'polypeptide(L)'
;EFERHMHDANLQAYFDAMELTADEAWSLFKLIDVNDTAAIDVEDFVSGCLKLRGSARSIDVHMLMYESKWTMAKLADIMAFIASSQEPSQLPTRRLSLTVSACSQDSAVDHQAPGEARTAGPMRL
;
A
#
# COMPACT_ATOMS: atom_id res chain seq x y z
N GLU A 1 10.43 26.41 -8.68
CA GLU A 1 11.70 27.19 -8.68
C GLU A 1 12.64 26.82 -7.53
N PHE A 2 12.10 26.65 -6.32
CA PHE A 2 12.86 26.20 -5.14
C PHE A 2 13.59 24.85 -5.36
N GLU A 3 12.90 23.82 -5.84
CA GLU A 3 13.49 22.49 -6.13
C GLU A 3 14.72 22.56 -7.06
N ARG A 4 14.68 23.47 -8.04
CA ARG A 4 15.75 23.64 -9.03
C ARG A 4 17.03 24.25 -8.41
N HIS A 5 16.89 24.99 -7.32
CA HIS A 5 18.00 25.63 -6.61
C HIS A 5 18.42 24.86 -5.34
N MET A 6 17.77 23.74 -4.99
CA MET A 6 18.16 22.89 -3.84
C MET A 6 19.61 22.38 -3.91
N HIS A 7 20.18 22.33 -5.11
CA HIS A 7 21.55 21.88 -5.36
C HIS A 7 22.54 23.04 -5.57
N ASP A 8 22.10 24.29 -5.40
CA ASP A 8 22.96 25.47 -5.46
C ASP A 8 23.84 25.53 -4.21
N ALA A 9 25.15 25.69 -4.41
CA ALA A 9 26.14 25.76 -3.33
C ALA A 9 25.83 26.90 -2.33
N ASN A 10 25.28 28.02 -2.80
CA ASN A 10 24.91 29.13 -1.90
C ASN A 10 23.74 28.75 -1.00
N LEU A 11 22.73 28.08 -1.56
CA LEU A 11 21.56 27.67 -0.80
C LEU A 11 21.90 26.54 0.18
N GLN A 12 22.78 25.61 -0.23
CA GLN A 12 23.32 24.58 0.67
C GLN A 12 24.08 25.19 1.85
N ALA A 13 24.91 26.20 1.63
CA ALA A 13 25.62 26.89 2.72
C ALA A 13 24.67 27.55 3.73
N TYR A 14 23.50 28.04 3.29
CA TYR A 14 22.47 28.56 4.19
C TYR A 14 21.81 27.46 5.02
N PHE A 15 21.51 26.30 4.43
CA PHE A 15 20.96 25.15 5.18
C PHE A 15 21.96 24.60 6.18
N ASP A 16 23.23 24.48 5.79
CA ASP A 16 24.31 24.07 6.69
C ASP A 16 24.44 25.02 7.89
N ALA A 17 24.35 26.34 7.66
CA ALA A 17 24.36 27.33 8.73
C ALA A 17 23.15 27.22 9.68
N MET A 18 22.04 26.65 9.20
CA MET A 18 20.85 26.36 9.99
C MET A 18 20.86 24.95 10.60
N GLU A 19 21.90 24.13 10.34
CA GLU A 19 22.00 22.71 10.72
C GLU A 19 20.87 21.87 10.10
N LEU A 20 20.54 22.12 8.83
CA LEU A 20 19.55 21.38 8.06
C LEU A 20 20.18 20.78 6.81
N THR A 21 19.77 19.57 6.45
CA THR A 21 20.05 18.99 5.13
C THR A 21 19.09 19.52 4.08
N ALA A 22 19.46 19.44 2.80
CA ALA A 22 18.58 19.83 1.69
C ALA A 22 17.26 19.03 1.68
N ASP A 23 17.30 17.74 2.05
CA ASP A 23 16.11 16.89 2.15
C ASP A 23 15.17 17.31 3.29
N GLU A 24 15.72 17.72 4.43
CA GLU A 24 14.93 18.27 5.54
C GLU A 24 14.31 19.61 5.18
N ALA A 25 15.06 20.48 4.50
CA ALA A 25 14.56 21.75 3.98
C ALA A 25 13.44 21.55 2.96
N TRP A 26 13.56 20.54 2.09
CA TRP A 26 12.50 20.17 1.14
C TRP A 26 11.26 19.61 1.82
N SER A 27 11.45 18.76 2.83
CA SER A 27 10.36 18.20 3.62
C SER A 27 9.60 19.30 4.38
N LEU A 28 10.34 20.29 4.90
CA LEU A 28 9.76 21.48 5.53
C LEU A 28 8.99 22.34 4.53
N PHE A 29 9.55 22.58 3.34
CA PHE A 29 8.88 23.34 2.28
C PHE A 29 7.49 22.75 1.99
N LYS A 30 7.42 21.42 1.80
CA LYS A 30 6.15 20.71 1.58
C LYS A 30 5.20 20.77 2.77
N LEU A 31 5.74 20.81 4.00
CA LEU A 31 4.94 20.91 5.21
C LEU A 31 4.28 22.29 5.37
N ILE A 32 4.95 23.35 4.91
CA ILE A 32 4.46 24.75 4.99
C ILE A 32 3.52 25.08 3.83
N ASP A 33 3.75 24.51 2.64
CA ASP A 33 2.88 24.70 1.47
C ASP A 33 1.57 23.88 1.57
N VAL A 34 0.73 24.22 2.54
CA VAL A 34 -0.53 23.49 2.86
C VAL A 34 -1.54 23.52 1.70
N ASN A 35 -1.42 24.51 0.80
CA ASN A 35 -2.35 24.71 -0.31
C ASN A 35 -1.81 24.17 -1.66
N ASP A 36 -0.68 23.44 -1.66
CA ASP A 36 0.00 22.96 -2.87
C ASP A 36 0.22 24.07 -3.92
N THR A 37 0.51 25.28 -3.44
CA THR A 37 0.74 26.45 -4.30
C THR A 37 2.12 26.44 -4.94
N ALA A 38 2.99 25.52 -4.52
CA ALA A 38 4.39 25.42 -4.85
C ALA A 38 5.18 26.72 -4.56
N ALA A 39 4.65 27.56 -3.68
CA ALA A 39 5.20 28.85 -3.31
C ALA A 39 4.95 29.11 -1.83
N ILE A 40 5.98 29.53 -1.11
CA ILE A 40 5.89 29.95 0.28
C ILE A 40 6.66 31.25 0.43
N ASP A 41 6.22 32.09 1.36
CA ASP A 41 6.96 33.30 1.68
C ASP A 41 8.31 32.94 2.34
N VAL A 42 9.35 33.72 2.03
CA VAL A 42 10.70 33.47 2.53
C VAL A 42 10.74 33.60 4.06
N GLU A 43 9.99 34.54 4.65
CA GLU A 43 9.96 34.71 6.10
C GLU A 43 9.29 33.51 6.78
N ASP A 44 8.21 32.99 6.18
CA ASP A 44 7.53 31.79 6.68
C ASP A 44 8.44 30.56 6.60
N PHE A 45 9.17 30.39 5.50
CA PHE A 45 10.13 29.30 5.35
C PHE A 45 11.28 29.39 6.36
N VAL A 46 11.93 30.55 6.48
CA VAL A 46 13.02 30.78 7.42
C VAL A 46 12.54 30.63 8.86
N SER A 47 11.35 31.15 9.19
CA SER A 47 10.71 30.93 10.50
C SER A 47 10.48 29.45 10.75
N GLY A 48 10.05 28.70 9.74
CA GLY A 48 9.91 27.24 9.77
C GLY A 48 11.23 26.53 10.08
N CYS A 49 12.32 26.91 9.40
CA CYS A 49 13.66 26.37 9.61
C CYS A 49 14.16 26.63 11.04
N LEU A 50 14.01 27.87 11.50
CA LEU A 50 14.39 28.28 12.85
C LEU A 50 13.55 27.59 13.94
N LYS A 51 12.27 27.34 13.68
CA LYS A 51 11.41 26.54 14.56
C LYS A 51 11.77 25.05 14.51
N LEU A 52 12.32 24.53 13.41
CA LEU A 52 12.81 23.15 13.32
C LEU A 52 14.07 22.93 14.15
N ARG A 53 14.88 23.97 14.23
CA ARG A 53 16.13 24.03 14.94
C ARG A 53 15.90 24.34 16.42
N GLY A 54 16.06 23.35 17.30
CA GLY A 54 16.11 23.60 18.74
C GLY A 54 15.88 22.37 19.61
N SER A 55 16.53 22.36 20.77
CA SER A 55 16.36 21.32 21.81
C SER A 55 14.92 21.21 22.32
N ALA A 56 14.19 22.33 22.35
CA ALA A 56 12.76 22.37 22.68
C ALA A 56 11.93 21.51 21.71
N ARG A 57 12.17 21.58 20.39
CA ARG A 57 11.42 20.74 19.44
C ARG A 57 11.78 19.26 19.52
N SER A 58 13.03 18.94 19.85
CA SER A 58 13.43 17.53 20.06
C SER A 58 12.64 16.90 21.22
N ILE A 59 12.42 17.64 22.31
CA ILE A 59 11.60 17.13 23.42
C ILE A 59 10.13 16.97 23.03
N ASP A 60 9.57 17.94 22.29
CA ASP A 60 8.19 17.88 21.82
C ASP A 60 7.97 16.70 20.86
N VAL A 61 8.91 16.45 19.94
CA VAL A 61 8.86 15.30 19.02
C VAL A 61 9.00 13.99 19.78
N HIS A 62 9.92 13.91 20.75
CA HIS A 62 10.05 12.71 21.59
C HIS A 62 8.78 12.46 22.41
N MET A 63 8.13 13.53 22.90
CA MET A 63 6.86 13.45 23.63
C MET A 63 5.73 12.96 22.71
N LEU A 64 5.62 13.51 21.49
CA LEU A 64 4.68 13.01 20.48
C LEU A 64 4.90 11.54 20.12
N MET A 65 6.16 11.11 19.96
CA MET A 65 6.49 9.71 19.71
C MET A 65 6.10 8.81 20.90
N TYR A 66 6.32 9.29 22.12
CA TYR A 66 5.91 8.59 23.34
C TYR A 66 4.38 8.47 23.43
N GLU A 67 3.66 9.56 23.25
CA GLU A 67 2.19 9.60 23.25
C GLU A 67 1.59 8.73 22.15
N SER A 68 2.19 8.74 20.95
CA SER A 68 1.78 7.86 19.84
C SER A 68 1.94 6.38 20.21
N LYS A 69 3.08 5.99 20.80
CA LYS A 69 3.30 4.60 21.23
C LYS A 69 2.32 4.19 22.33
N TRP A 70 2.11 5.08 23.32
CA TRP A 70 1.16 4.85 24.39
C TRP A 70 -0.27 4.68 23.86
N THR A 71 -0.68 5.55 22.93
CA THR A 71 -2.01 5.51 22.30
C THR A 71 -2.18 4.21 21.50
N MET A 72 -1.19 3.79 20.72
CA MET A 72 -1.23 2.53 19.98
C MET A 72 -1.34 1.32 20.93
N ALA A 73 -0.61 1.30 22.04
CA ALA A 73 -0.74 0.25 23.05
C ALA A 73 -2.15 0.21 23.65
N LYS A 74 -2.72 1.38 23.97
CA LYS A 74 -4.08 1.46 24.52
C LYS A 74 -5.14 1.01 23.52
N LEU A 75 -4.97 1.33 22.23
CA LEU A 75 -5.84 0.84 21.18
C LEU A 75 -5.76 -0.68 21.05
N ALA A 76 -4.57 -1.28 21.17
CA ALA A 76 -4.41 -2.73 21.16
C ALA A 76 -5.15 -3.39 22.35
N ASP A 77 -5.06 -2.82 23.56
CA ASP A 77 -5.83 -3.30 24.72
C ASP A 77 -7.34 -3.28 24.44
N ILE A 78 -7.83 -2.17 23.87
CA ILE A 78 -9.25 -1.98 23.55
C ILE A 78 -9.68 -3.00 22.49
N MET A 79 -8.88 -3.22 21.45
CA MET A 79 -9.17 -4.22 20.43
C MET A 79 -9.23 -5.64 21.01
N ALA A 80 -8.32 -5.99 21.92
CA ALA A 80 -8.32 -7.29 22.59
C ALA A 80 -9.57 -7.47 23.48
N PHE A 81 -9.99 -6.42 24.19
CA PHE A 81 -11.22 -6.44 25.00
C PHE A 81 -12.48 -6.57 24.15
N ILE A 82 -12.55 -5.87 23.01
CA ILE A 82 -13.68 -5.99 22.09
C ILE A 82 -13.74 -7.39 21.48
N ALA A 83 -12.59 -7.95 21.09
CA ALA A 83 -12.50 -9.30 20.52
C ALA A 83 -12.91 -10.38 21.53
N SER A 84 -12.60 -10.21 22.83
CA SER A 84 -12.98 -11.17 23.88
C SER A 84 -14.46 -11.07 24.29
N SER A 85 -15.14 -9.97 23.95
CA SER A 85 -16.56 -9.75 24.25
C SER A 85 -17.50 -10.25 23.15
N GLN A 86 -16.99 -10.77 22.02
CA GLN A 86 -17.82 -11.46 21.03
C GLN A 86 -17.98 -12.94 21.38
N GLU A 87 -19.19 -13.31 21.80
CA GLU A 87 -19.66 -14.70 21.72
C GLU A 87 -19.64 -15.14 20.24
N PRO A 88 -19.08 -16.32 19.90
CA PRO A 88 -19.11 -16.82 18.53
C PRO A 88 -20.58 -17.03 18.13
N SER A 89 -21.12 -16.12 17.32
CA SER A 89 -22.45 -16.25 16.75
C SER A 89 -22.56 -17.58 16.00
N GLN A 90 -23.21 -18.55 16.63
CA GLN A 90 -23.56 -19.83 16.00
C GLN A 90 -24.72 -19.58 15.02
N LEU A 91 -24.39 -19.16 13.81
CA LEU A 91 -25.31 -19.25 12.70
C LEU A 91 -25.19 -20.65 12.09
N PRO A 92 -26.24 -21.50 12.14
CA PRO A 92 -26.18 -22.81 11.53
C PRO A 92 -26.05 -22.63 10.02
N THR A 93 -24.85 -22.86 9.49
CA THR A 93 -24.63 -22.86 8.04
C THR A 93 -25.33 -24.10 7.49
N ARG A 94 -26.56 -23.91 7.02
CA ARG A 94 -27.35 -24.96 6.40
C ARG A 94 -26.68 -25.32 5.07
N ARG A 95 -25.88 -26.39 5.10
CA ARG A 95 -25.17 -26.91 3.93
C ARG A 95 -26.21 -27.37 2.90
N LEU A 96 -26.40 -26.59 1.84
CA LEU A 96 -27.13 -27.05 0.66
C LEU A 96 -26.23 -28.03 -0.08
N SER A 97 -26.52 -29.33 0.04
CA SER A 97 -25.95 -30.33 -0.86
C SER A 97 -26.68 -30.23 -2.20
N LEU A 98 -26.08 -29.54 -3.18
CA LEU A 98 -26.49 -29.69 -4.58
C LEU A 98 -25.82 -30.96 -5.11
N THR A 99 -26.57 -32.05 -5.27
CA THR A 99 -26.13 -33.17 -6.11
C THR A 99 -26.38 -32.78 -7.55
N VAL A 100 -25.31 -32.56 -8.32
CA VAL A 100 -25.41 -32.45 -9.77
C VAL A 100 -25.75 -33.85 -10.29
N SER A 101 -26.97 -34.03 -10.78
CA SER A 101 -27.33 -35.26 -11.47
C SER A 101 -26.70 -35.17 -12.86
N ALA A 102 -25.69 -36.00 -13.13
CA ALA A 102 -25.10 -36.11 -14.44
C ALA A 102 -26.17 -36.65 -15.41
N CYS A 103 -26.66 -35.79 -16.30
CA CYS A 103 -27.52 -36.17 -17.40
C CYS A 103 -26.65 -36.88 -18.45
N SER A 104 -26.80 -38.21 -18.54
CA SER A 104 -26.20 -39.01 -19.62
C SER A 104 -26.92 -38.68 -20.92
N GLN A 105 -26.20 -38.08 -21.88
CA GLN A 105 -26.65 -38.06 -23.27
C GLN A 105 -26.19 -39.35 -23.95
N ASP A 106 -27.08 -40.33 -24.04
CA ASP A 106 -26.92 -41.44 -24.98
C ASP A 106 -27.03 -40.89 -26.39
N SER A 107 -25.95 -41.00 -27.14
CA SER A 107 -25.88 -40.69 -28.56
C SER A 107 -26.29 -41.92 -29.36
N ALA A 108 -27.46 -41.84 -29.99
CA ALA A 108 -27.87 -42.78 -31.02
C ALA A 108 -27.31 -42.34 -32.37
N VAL A 109 -26.38 -43.11 -32.93
CA VAL A 109 -26.16 -43.17 -34.39
C VAL A 109 -25.86 -44.62 -34.75
N ASP A 110 -26.89 -45.29 -35.26
CA ASP A 110 -26.82 -46.57 -35.96
C ASP A 110 -26.55 -46.29 -37.44
N HIS A 111 -25.55 -46.95 -38.04
CA HIS A 111 -25.57 -47.35 -39.46
C HIS A 111 -24.44 -48.35 -39.76
N GLN A 112 -24.88 -49.55 -40.15
CA GLN A 112 -24.10 -50.73 -40.46
C GLN A 112 -23.86 -50.87 -41.98
N ALA A 113 -22.56 -50.99 -42.33
CA ALA A 113 -21.95 -51.79 -43.42
C ALA A 113 -22.16 -51.41 -44.91
N PRO A 114 -21.41 -52.03 -45.87
CA PRO A 114 -20.09 -52.69 -45.82
C PRO A 114 -19.13 -52.18 -46.93
N GLY A 115 -17.85 -52.56 -46.89
CA GLY A 115 -16.94 -52.36 -48.04
C GLY A 115 -15.55 -52.95 -47.85
N GLU A 116 -15.31 -54.09 -48.48
CA GLU A 116 -14.04 -54.81 -48.58
C GLU A 116 -12.95 -54.03 -49.36
N ALA A 117 -11.68 -54.13 -48.95
CA ALA A 117 -10.49 -54.22 -49.83
C ALA A 117 -9.22 -54.30 -48.96
N ARG A 118 -8.59 -55.48 -48.83
CA ARG A 118 -7.47 -55.96 -49.68
C ARG A 118 -6.16 -55.17 -49.54
N THR A 119 -5.25 -55.80 -48.79
CA THR A 119 -3.82 -56.02 -49.08
C THR A 119 -2.90 -54.84 -49.35
N ALA A 120 -1.96 -54.66 -48.42
CA ALA A 120 -0.70 -53.97 -48.60
C ALA A 120 0.16 -54.55 -49.74
N GLY A 121 0.75 -53.67 -50.54
CA GLY A 121 1.90 -53.92 -51.41
C GLY A 121 2.80 -52.68 -51.37
N PRO A 122 4.13 -52.82 -51.18
CA PRO A 122 5.03 -51.68 -51.00
C PRO A 122 5.53 -51.17 -52.36
N MET A 123 5.83 -49.87 -52.47
CA MET A 123 6.65 -49.38 -53.58
C MET A 123 7.71 -48.42 -53.06
N ARG A 124 8.97 -48.81 -53.31
CA ARG A 124 10.20 -48.06 -53.09
C ARG A 124 10.27 -46.87 -54.05
N LEU A 125 10.94 -45.82 -53.55
CA LEU A 125 11.50 -44.62 -54.21
C LEU A 125 10.50 -43.66 -54.85
#